data_AF-A0A963ER05-F1
#
_entry.id   AF-A0A963ER05-F1
#
_cell.length_a   1.000
_cell.length_b   1.000
_cell.length_c   1.000
_cell.angle_alpha   90.00
_cell.angle_beta   90.00
_cell.angle_gamma   90.00
#
_symmetry.space_group_name_H-M   'P 1'
#
loop_
_entity.id
_entity.type
_entity.pdbx_description
1 polymer ?
#
loop_
_entity_poly.entity_id
_entity_poly.type
_entity_poly.pdbx_seq_one_letter_code
_entity_poly.pdbx_strand_id
1 'polypeptide(L)'
;MTFKNLFIEHDLAPEVRQWLEEEIAEQEERFKLIEKEMQDLAPTREKWYQEFFDRITTIGFNVDGDDKMKISQADLPVKPEGREDRVVWKHGVDSD
;
A
#
# COMPACT_ATOMS: atom_id res chain seq x y z
N MET A 1 -17.45 3.54 10.84
CA MET A 1 -18.06 3.91 9.55
C MET A 1 -18.56 2.64 8.90
N THR A 2 -19.84 2.33 9.02
CA THR A 2 -20.46 1.16 8.36
C THR A 2 -20.77 1.53 6.91
N PHE A 3 -19.98 1.00 5.97
CA PHE A 3 -20.33 1.06 4.56
C PHE A 3 -21.60 0.21 4.37
N LYS A 4 -22.69 0.82 3.90
CA LYS A 4 -23.90 0.08 3.54
C LYS A 4 -23.52 -0.85 2.39
N ASN A 5 -23.71 -2.15 2.56
CA ASN A 5 -23.54 -3.11 1.47
C ASN A 5 -24.64 -2.85 0.44
N LEU A 6 -24.28 -2.22 -0.68
CA LEU A 6 -25.17 -1.88 -1.80
C LEU A 6 -25.22 -2.99 -2.85
N PHE A 7 -24.75 -4.20 -2.51
CA PHE A 7 -24.81 -5.33 -3.42
C PHE A 7 -26.27 -5.69 -3.72
N ILE A 8 -26.60 -5.72 -5.01
CA ILE A 8 -27.91 -6.14 -5.52
C ILE A 8 -27.73 -7.54 -6.09
N GLU A 9 -28.41 -8.52 -5.50
CA GLU A 9 -28.42 -9.88 -6.01
C GLU A 9 -29.02 -9.90 -7.42
N HIS A 10 -28.32 -10.57 -8.33
CA HIS A 10 -28.75 -10.75 -9.71
C HIS A 10 -28.29 -12.11 -10.21
N ASP A 11 -29.09 -12.74 -11.05
CA ASP A 11 -28.74 -14.01 -11.65
C ASP A 11 -27.66 -13.82 -12.71
N LEU A 12 -26.48 -14.37 -12.43
CA LEU A 12 -25.38 -14.44 -13.39
C LEU A 12 -25.57 -15.64 -14.31
N ALA A 13 -25.44 -15.42 -15.62
CA ALA A 13 -25.37 -16.49 -16.60
C ALA A 13 -24.17 -17.42 -16.31
N PRO A 14 -24.23 -18.72 -16.64
CA PRO A 14 -23.15 -19.67 -16.32
C PRO A 14 -21.78 -19.25 -16.85
N GLU A 15 -21.72 -18.71 -18.07
CA GLU A 15 -20.49 -18.22 -18.70
C GLU A 15 -19.85 -17.08 -17.90
N VAL A 16 -20.67 -16.17 -17.36
CA VAL A 16 -20.19 -15.05 -16.54
C VAL A 16 -19.66 -15.52 -15.19
N ARG A 17 -20.25 -16.58 -14.62
CA ARG A 17 -19.74 -17.17 -13.37
C ARG A 17 -18.37 -17.82 -13.58
N GLN A 18 -18.20 -18.57 -14.66
CA GLN A 18 -16.92 -19.20 -14.99
C GLN A 18 -15.83 -18.16 -15.22
N TRP A 19 -16.13 -17.11 -16.01
CA TRP A 19 -15.19 -16.01 -16.21
C TRP A 19 -14.83 -15.33 -14.89
N LEU A 20 -15.80 -15.10 -13.99
CA LEU A 20 -15.52 -14.48 -12.69
C LEU A 20 -14.62 -15.36 -11.81
N GLU A 21 -14.83 -16.68 -11.81
CA GLU A 21 -13.98 -17.63 -11.08
C GLU A 21 -12.54 -17.62 -11.60
N GLU A 22 -12.36 -17.57 -12.93
CA GLU A 22 -11.06 -17.46 -13.57
C GLU A 22 -10.35 -16.15 -13.18
N GLU A 23 -11.04 -15.01 -13.28
CA GLU A 23 -10.48 -13.70 -12.92
C GLU A 23 -10.10 -13.61 -11.43
N ILE A 24 -10.91 -14.18 -10.54
CA ILE A 24 -10.60 -14.23 -9.10
C ILE A 24 -9.35 -15.06 -8.86
N ALA A 25 -9.22 -16.23 -9.51
CA ALA A 25 -8.05 -17.08 -9.38
C ALA A 25 -6.78 -16.37 -9.87
N GLU A 26 -6.83 -15.73 -11.04
CA GLU A 26 -5.70 -14.95 -11.56
C GLU A 26 -5.33 -13.80 -10.62
N GLN A 27 -6.34 -13.10 -10.07
CA GLN A 27 -6.12 -11.98 -9.18
C GLN A 27 -5.50 -12.43 -7.85
N GLU A 28 -5.90 -13.59 -7.31
CA GLU A 28 -5.29 -14.19 -6.12
C GLU A 28 -3.82 -14.54 -6.35
N GLU A 29 -3.48 -15.10 -7.50
CA GLU A 29 -2.09 -15.43 -7.85
C GLU A 29 -1.23 -14.17 -7.96
N ARG A 30 -1.74 -13.14 -8.64
CA ARG A 30 -1.07 -11.84 -8.75
C ARG A 30 -0.90 -11.19 -7.39
N PHE A 31 -1.92 -11.23 -6.54
CA PHE A 31 -1.86 -10.69 -5.18
C PHE A 31 -0.76 -11.35 -4.36
N LYS A 32 -0.71 -12.68 -4.32
CA LYS A 32 0.31 -13.45 -3.58
C LYS A 32 1.73 -13.12 -4.05
N LEU A 33 1.92 -12.96 -5.36
CA LEU A 33 3.21 -12.56 -5.91
C LEU A 33 3.63 -11.16 -5.44
N ILE A 34 2.75 -10.17 -5.60
CA ILE A 34 3.05 -8.79 -5.23
C ILE A 34 3.26 -8.65 -3.72
N GLU A 35 2.45 -9.31 -2.90
CA GLU A 35 2.60 -9.29 -1.45
C GLU A 35 3.98 -9.79 -1.03
N LYS A 36 4.41 -10.93 -1.60
CA LYS A 36 5.75 -11.47 -1.35
C LYS A 36 6.85 -10.50 -1.78
N GLU A 37 6.77 -9.95 -2.99
CA GLU A 37 7.76 -8.98 -3.47
C GLU A 37 7.82 -7.72 -2.60
N MET A 38 6.68 -7.26 -2.06
CA MET A 38 6.63 -6.12 -1.15
C MET A 38 7.19 -6.41 0.25
N GLN A 39 7.04 -7.65 0.73
CA GLN A 39 7.68 -8.13 1.95
C GLN A 39 9.20 -8.24 1.77
N ASP A 40 9.65 -8.81 0.66
CA ASP A 40 11.07 -8.93 0.32
C ASP A 40 11.75 -7.55 0.15
N LEU A 41 10.99 -6.54 -0.28
CA LEU A 41 11.45 -5.16 -0.41
C LEU A 41 11.51 -4.39 0.93
N ALA A 42 10.91 -4.91 2.01
CA ALA A 42 10.84 -4.23 3.31
C ALA A 42 12.19 -3.69 3.85
N PRO A 43 13.31 -4.45 3.86
CA PRO A 43 14.59 -3.93 4.34
C PRO A 43 15.14 -2.80 3.48
N THR A 44 14.87 -2.83 2.16
CA THR A 44 15.29 -1.77 1.24
C THR A 44 14.44 -0.52 1.43
N ARG A 45 13.13 -0.68 1.63
CA ARG A 45 12.20 0.42 1.89
C ARG A 45 12.55 1.17 3.17
N GLU A 46 12.93 0.47 4.24
CA GLU A 46 13.36 1.11 5.48
C GLU A 46 14.61 1.97 5.26
N LYS A 47 15.57 1.51 4.45
CA LYS A 47 16.74 2.33 4.09
C LYS A 47 16.33 3.58 3.32
N TRP A 48 15.41 3.47 2.36
CA TRP A 48 14.92 4.64 1.62
C TRP A 48 14.25 5.68 2.52
N TYR A 49 13.50 5.26 3.54
CA TYR A 49 12.92 6.19 4.51
C TYR A 49 14.00 6.92 5.31
N GLN A 50 15.00 6.20 5.81
CA GLN A 50 16.12 6.82 6.54
C GLN A 50 16.91 7.79 5.65
N GLU A 51 17.27 7.37 4.42
CA GLU A 51 17.98 8.23 3.48
C GLU A 51 17.19 9.50 3.11
N PHE A 52 15.86 9.38 3.00
CA PHE A 52 14.98 10.51 2.76
C PHE A 52 14.94 11.46 3.96
N PHE A 53 14.78 10.94 5.18
CA PHE A 53 14.78 11.71 6.42
C PHE A 53 16.12 12.41 6.65
N ASP A 54 17.23 11.72 6.40
CA ASP A 54 18.56 12.31 6.46
C ASP A 54 18.67 13.46 5.46
N ARG A 55 18.19 13.30 4.22
CA ARG A 55 18.26 14.34 3.20
C ARG A 55 17.46 15.59 3.58
N ILE A 56 16.22 15.45 4.01
CA ILE A 56 15.35 16.60 4.34
C ILE A 56 15.77 17.31 5.63
N THR A 57 16.49 16.63 6.52
CA THR A 57 17.02 17.24 7.75
C THR A 57 18.42 17.84 7.57
N THR A 58 19.23 17.33 6.63
CA THR A 58 20.60 17.83 6.39
C THR A 58 20.67 18.89 5.29
N ILE A 59 20.12 18.57 4.10
CA ILE A 59 20.13 19.44 2.91
C ILE A 59 18.89 20.34 2.90
N GLY A 60 17.74 19.79 3.33
CA GLY A 60 16.45 20.47 3.26
C GLY A 60 15.75 20.31 1.91
N PHE A 61 14.57 20.88 1.81
CA PHE A 61 13.75 20.91 0.59
C PHE A 61 13.64 22.35 0.06
N ASN A 62 13.41 22.52 -1.24
CA ASN A 62 13.24 23.85 -1.83
C ASN A 62 11.90 24.45 -1.41
N VAL A 63 11.91 25.66 -0.87
CA VAL A 63 10.70 26.43 -0.54
C VAL A 63 10.43 27.47 -1.62
N ASP A 64 11.47 28.12 -2.12
CA ASP A 64 11.41 29.03 -3.26
C ASP A 64 12.79 29.07 -3.94
N GLY A 65 12.86 29.20 -5.26
CA GLY A 65 14.12 29.29 -6.02
C GLY A 65 15.27 28.43 -5.46
N ASP A 66 16.31 29.11 -4.95
CA ASP A 66 17.48 28.52 -4.30
C ASP A 66 17.37 28.41 -2.76
N ASP A 67 16.28 28.93 -2.17
CA ASP A 67 16.01 28.88 -0.74
C ASP A 67 15.56 27.48 -0.31
N LYS A 68 16.37 26.86 0.56
CA LYS A 68 16.09 25.56 1.16
C LYS A 68 15.71 25.69 2.62
N MET A 69 14.71 24.93 3.03
CA MET A 69 14.31 24.77 4.43
C MET A 69 14.58 23.34 4.91
N LYS A 70 15.18 23.21 6.09
CA LYS A 70 15.42 21.92 6.73
C LYS A 70 14.25 21.59 7.65
N ILE A 71 13.83 20.33 7.66
CA ILE A 71 12.80 19.84 8.59
C ILE A 71 13.49 19.45 9.90
N SER A 72 12.90 19.84 11.03
CA SER A 72 13.43 19.46 12.33
C SER A 72 13.16 17.99 12.61
N GLN A 73 14.01 17.35 13.42
CA GLN A 73 13.80 15.95 13.82
C GLN A 73 12.47 15.73 14.56
N ALA A 74 11.97 16.76 15.26
CA ALA A 74 10.70 16.69 15.99
C ALA A 74 9.47 16.68 15.06
N ASP A 75 9.63 17.16 13.82
CA ASP A 75 8.56 17.21 12.82
C ASP A 75 8.53 15.97 11.92
N LEU A 76 9.50 15.05 12.10
CA LEU A 76 9.54 13.81 11.34
C LEU A 76 8.43 12.84 11.80
N PRO A 77 7.77 12.15 10.86
CA PRO A 77 6.78 11.15 11.22
C PRO A 77 7.44 9.96 11.93
N VAL A 78 6.83 9.52 13.03
CA VAL A 78 7.23 8.29 13.73
C VAL A 78 6.44 7.12 13.15
N LYS A 79 7.14 6.04 12.80
CA LYS A 79 6.51 4.81 12.31
C LYS A 79 5.62 4.22 13.42
N PRO A 80 4.31 4.01 13.18
CA PRO A 80 3.43 3.46 14.19
C PRO A 80 3.80 2.01 14.52
N GLU A 81 3.81 1.67 15.82
CA GLU A 81 4.09 0.30 16.28
C GLU A 81 3.05 -0.70 15.78
N GLY A 82 3.51 -1.90 15.40
CA GLY A 82 2.64 -2.99 14.95
C GLY A 82 1.99 -2.79 13.58
N ARG A 83 2.34 -1.73 12.84
CA ARG A 83 1.80 -1.49 11.49
C ARG A 83 2.81 -1.84 10.42
N GLU A 84 2.51 -2.90 9.70
CA GLU A 84 3.26 -3.32 8.52
C GLU A 84 2.68 -2.70 7.24
N ASP A 85 3.56 -2.39 6.28
CA ASP A 85 3.15 -2.03 4.93
C ASP A 85 2.58 -3.27 4.25
N ARG A 86 1.35 -3.17 3.78
CA ARG A 86 0.64 -4.29 3.15
C ARG A 86 0.03 -3.88 1.83
N VAL A 87 -0.03 -4.83 0.91
CA VAL A 87 -0.83 -4.71 -0.30
C VAL A 87 -2.27 -5.04 0.09
N VAL A 88 -3.22 -4.21 -0.31
CA VAL A 88 -4.64 -4.42 0.03
C VAL A 88 -5.41 -4.72 -1.25
N TRP A 89 -6.06 -5.88 -1.29
CA TRP A 89 -7.05 -6.20 -2.30
C TRP A 89 -8.42 -6.35 -1.63
N LYS A 90 -9.25 -5.31 -1.77
CA LYS A 90 -10.57 -5.14 -1.10
C LYS A 90 -11.62 -6.22 -1.40
N HIS A 91 -11.36 -7.07 -2.40
CA HIS A 91 -12.29 -8.10 -2.88
C HIS A 91 -11.70 -9.52 -2.83
N GLY A 92 -10.47 -9.65 -2.32
CA GLY A 92 -9.88 -10.93 -1.96
C GLY A 92 -10.20 -11.29 -0.53
N VAL A 93 -10.06 -12.58 -0.21
CA VAL A 93 -10.29 -13.16 1.12
C VAL A 93 -9.84 -12.17 2.20
N ASP A 94 -10.81 -11.55 2.87
CA ASP A 94 -10.59 -10.87 4.15
C ASP A 94 -10.06 -11.95 5.09
N SER A 95 -8.74 -12.06 5.15
CA SER A 95 -8.07 -12.95 6.08
C SER A 95 -8.02 -12.17 7.39
N ASP A 96 -8.94 -12.53 8.31
CA ASP A 96 -8.95 -12.12 9.71
C ASP A 96 -7.56 -12.32 10.37
#